data_AF-A0A662PT10-F1
#
_entry.id   AF-A0A662PT10-F1
#
_cell.length_a   1.000
_cell.length_b   1.000
_cell.length_c   1.000
_cell.angle_alpha   90.00
_cell.angle_beta   90.00
_cell.angle_gamma   90.00
#
_symmetry.space_group_name_H-M   'P 1'
#
loop_
_entity.id
_entity.type
_entity.pdbx_description
1 polymer ?
#
loop_
_entity_poly.entity_id
_entity_poly.type
_entity_poly.pdbx_seq_one_letter_code
_entity_poly.pdbx_strand_id
1 'polypeptide(L)'
;MDEVKPIHGHAFFTLSKEDVFSQILVFDYLDSGKYYYHLLEDEESYREELDRLLMNMNSLLSKEVIMVNGEKVSAEALTINLDFRGAAENPTISFYIEFRGKLFHGGRNVYECLYEEGVAEYDYEVYWFLPRGSRIIEVETSADYEILGERFLVMWARRGDHYAGYEKIVFTLP
;
A
#
# COMPACT_ATOMS: atom_id res chain seq x y z
N MET A 1 -26.01 7.45 12.00
CA MET A 1 -25.14 7.70 10.84
C MET A 1 -24.56 6.35 10.51
N ASP A 2 -24.88 5.80 9.35
CA ASP A 2 -24.32 4.50 8.99
C ASP A 2 -22.81 4.68 8.80
N GLU A 3 -22.04 3.84 9.47
CA GLU A 3 -20.58 3.90 9.50
C GLU A 3 -20.01 3.37 8.18
N VAL A 4 -19.10 4.11 7.56
CA VAL A 4 -18.31 3.63 6.41
C VAL A 4 -17.39 2.52 6.92
N LYS A 5 -17.49 1.33 6.34
CA LYS A 5 -16.73 0.15 6.80
C LYS A 5 -15.73 -0.30 5.75
N PRO A 6 -14.43 -0.41 6.07
CA PRO A 6 -13.48 -1.03 5.16
C PRO A 6 -13.85 -2.51 4.98
N ILE A 7 -13.86 -2.97 3.73
CA ILE A 7 -14.17 -4.36 3.41
C ILE A 7 -12.95 -5.12 2.91
N HIS A 8 -11.99 -4.41 2.31
CA HIS A 8 -10.85 -5.03 1.67
C HIS A 8 -9.74 -4.02 1.36
N GLY A 9 -8.49 -4.47 1.36
CA GLY A 9 -7.31 -3.67 1.02
C GLY A 9 -6.45 -4.32 -0.06
N HIS A 10 -5.95 -3.55 -1.00
CA HIS A 10 -4.92 -3.98 -1.93
C HIS A 10 -3.74 -3.02 -1.91
N ALA A 11 -2.53 -3.53 -1.94
CA ALA A 11 -1.34 -2.73 -2.21
C ALA A 11 -0.57 -3.30 -3.40
N PHE A 12 -0.19 -2.44 -4.33
CA PHE A 12 0.59 -2.81 -5.52
C PHE A 12 1.90 -2.04 -5.52
N PHE A 13 2.99 -2.72 -5.23
CA PHE A 13 4.35 -2.20 -5.29
C PHE A 13 4.99 -2.50 -6.64
N THR A 14 5.58 -1.47 -7.23
CA THR A 14 6.41 -1.56 -8.42
C THR A 14 7.69 -0.78 -8.20
N LEU A 15 8.73 -1.14 -8.94
CA LEU A 15 10.00 -0.44 -8.90
C LEU A 15 10.35 0.08 -10.30
N SER A 16 10.65 1.38 -10.39
CA SER A 16 11.07 2.03 -11.63
C SER A 16 12.58 1.86 -11.88
N LYS A 17 13.04 2.27 -13.07
CA LYS A 17 14.48 2.28 -13.41
C LYS A 17 15.28 3.39 -12.71
N GLU A 18 14.61 4.31 -12.04
CA GLU A 18 15.24 5.43 -11.32
C GLU A 18 15.28 5.17 -9.81
N ASP A 19 15.18 3.90 -9.40
CA ASP A 19 15.14 3.49 -7.99
C ASP A 19 13.97 4.08 -7.19
N VAL A 20 12.85 4.36 -7.88
CA VAL A 20 11.61 4.81 -7.26
C VAL A 20 10.72 3.60 -7.02
N PHE A 21 10.34 3.40 -5.77
CA PHE A 21 9.28 2.50 -5.38
C PHE A 21 7.96 3.26 -5.51
N SER A 22 7.06 2.71 -6.31
CA SER A 22 5.71 3.24 -6.48
C SER A 22 4.72 2.24 -5.92
N GLN A 23 3.84 2.71 -5.04
CA GLN A 23 2.79 1.93 -4.41
C GLN A 23 1.43 2.52 -4.80
N ILE A 24 0.52 1.65 -5.26
CA ILE A 24 -0.90 1.96 -5.35
C ILE A 24 -1.59 1.24 -4.20
N LEU A 25 -2.13 1.99 -3.25
CA LEU A 25 -2.86 1.47 -2.11
C LEU A 25 -4.35 1.72 -2.32
N VAL A 26 -5.15 0.66 -2.31
CA VAL A 26 -6.58 0.69 -2.62
C VAL A 26 -7.34 0.14 -1.43
N PHE A 27 -8.31 0.91 -0.95
CA PHE A 27 -9.26 0.48 0.06
C PHE A 27 -10.66 0.47 -0.56
N ASP A 28 -11.32 -0.67 -0.48
CA ASP A 28 -12.72 -0.80 -0.82
C ASP A 28 -13.54 -0.69 0.48
N TYR A 29 -14.67 0.02 0.40
CA TYR A 29 -15.54 0.27 1.54
C TYR A 29 -16.99 -0.12 1.23
N LEU A 30 -17.75 -0.38 2.30
CA LEU A 30 -19.20 -0.37 2.29
C LEU A 30 -19.69 0.91 3.00
N ASP A 31 -20.34 1.78 2.25
CA ASP A 31 -20.90 3.05 2.69
C ASP A 31 -22.42 3.04 2.48
N SER A 32 -23.14 2.40 3.40
CA SER A 32 -24.61 2.30 3.32
C SER A 32 -25.30 3.66 3.37
N GLY A 33 -24.65 4.66 3.98
CA GLY A 33 -25.13 6.03 4.07
C GLY A 33 -24.82 6.89 2.84
N LYS A 34 -24.04 6.37 1.88
CA LYS A 34 -23.63 7.06 0.64
C LYS A 34 -22.92 8.39 0.92
N TYR A 35 -22.25 8.51 2.06
CA TYR A 35 -21.51 9.70 2.45
C TYR A 35 -20.57 10.15 1.33
N TYR A 36 -19.73 9.25 0.83
CA TYR A 36 -18.77 9.55 -0.23
C TYR A 36 -19.43 9.93 -1.55
N TYR A 37 -20.58 9.32 -1.86
CA TYR A 37 -21.32 9.62 -3.07
C TYR A 37 -21.96 11.02 -3.01
N HIS A 38 -22.49 11.41 -1.86
CA HIS A 38 -23.07 12.73 -1.65
C HIS A 38 -22.02 13.86 -1.72
N LEU A 39 -20.75 13.58 -1.41
CA LEU A 39 -19.69 14.58 -1.60
C LEU A 39 -19.53 14.97 -3.08
N LEU A 40 -19.87 14.10 -4.03
CA LEU A 40 -19.78 14.43 -5.45
C LEU A 40 -20.75 15.56 -5.87
N GLU A 41 -21.75 15.86 -5.05
CA GLU A 41 -22.71 16.93 -5.31
C GLU A 41 -22.12 18.33 -5.04
N ASP A 42 -21.03 18.42 -4.27
CA ASP A 42 -20.36 19.68 -3.91
C ASP A 42 -18.83 19.58 -4.05
N GLU A 43 -18.29 20.30 -5.03
CA GLU A 43 -16.86 20.24 -5.39
C GLU A 43 -15.93 20.70 -4.25
N GLU A 44 -16.36 21.67 -3.44
CA GLU A 44 -15.57 22.18 -2.31
C GLU A 44 -15.48 21.13 -1.20
N SER A 45 -16.61 20.59 -0.75
CA SER A 45 -16.66 19.52 0.25
C SER A 45 -15.90 18.27 -0.20
N TYR A 46 -16.03 17.88 -1.48
CA TYR A 46 -15.29 16.77 -2.06
C TYR A 46 -13.77 16.97 -1.95
N ARG A 47 -13.28 18.14 -2.36
CA ARG A 47 -11.85 18.45 -2.33
C ARG A 47 -11.31 18.50 -0.90
N GLU A 48 -12.03 19.15 0.01
CA GLU A 48 -11.63 19.22 1.42
C GLU A 48 -11.51 17.84 2.06
N GLU A 49 -12.45 16.94 1.76
CA GLU A 49 -12.40 15.57 2.27
C GLU A 49 -11.21 14.79 1.69
N LEU A 50 -10.95 14.90 0.38
CA LEU A 50 -9.80 14.25 -0.23
C LEU A 50 -8.47 14.77 0.32
N ASP A 51 -8.33 16.09 0.50
CA ASP A 51 -7.13 16.70 1.09
C ASP A 51 -6.93 16.20 2.53
N ARG A 52 -8.01 16.12 3.32
CA ARG A 52 -7.98 15.57 4.68
C ARG A 52 -7.51 14.12 4.70
N LEU A 53 -8.05 13.28 3.83
CA LEU A 53 -7.67 11.88 3.71
C LEU A 53 -6.21 11.71 3.26
N LEU A 54 -5.75 12.51 2.31
CA LEU A 54 -4.36 12.52 1.85
C LEU A 54 -3.38 12.93 2.97
N MET A 55 -3.73 13.95 3.76
CA MET A 55 -2.95 14.37 4.93
C MET A 55 -2.90 13.26 5.99
N ASN A 56 -4.04 12.61 6.26
CA ASN A 56 -4.09 11.50 7.19
C ASN A 56 -3.21 10.33 6.74
N MET A 57 -3.24 9.99 5.45
CA MET A 57 -2.38 8.94 4.89
C MET A 57 -0.90 9.28 5.05
N ASN A 58 -0.49 10.50 4.69
CA ASN A 58 0.89 10.96 4.91
C ASN A 58 1.29 10.95 6.40
N SER A 59 0.36 11.25 7.30
CA SER A 59 0.62 11.13 8.74
C SER A 59 0.82 9.68 9.18
N LEU A 60 0.12 8.70 8.59
CA LEU A 60 0.32 7.28 8.84
C LEU A 60 1.70 6.83 8.33
N LEU A 61 2.01 7.12 7.05
CA LEU A 61 3.30 6.81 6.44
C LEU A 61 4.49 7.39 7.22
N SER A 62 4.32 8.56 7.84
CA SER A 62 5.37 9.20 8.64
C SER A 62 5.74 8.44 9.93
N LYS A 63 4.85 7.55 10.40
CA LYS A 63 5.07 6.71 11.58
C LYS A 63 5.81 5.42 11.24
N GLU A 64 5.77 5.01 9.98
CA GLU A 64 6.47 3.83 9.50
C GLU A 64 7.98 4.11 9.39
N VAL A 65 8.79 3.05 9.50
CA VAL A 65 10.23 3.11 9.27
C VAL A 65 10.56 2.25 8.07
N ILE A 66 10.68 2.90 6.92
CA ILE A 66 11.10 2.27 5.68
C ILE A 66 12.62 2.38 5.55
N MET A 67 13.27 1.26 5.27
CA MET A 67 14.71 1.19 5.01
C MET A 67 14.98 0.50 3.68
N VAL A 68 15.90 1.07 2.91
CA VAL A 68 16.41 0.46 1.69
C VAL A 68 17.93 0.37 1.82
N ASN A 69 18.46 -0.86 1.80
CA ASN A 69 19.88 -1.15 1.99
C ASN A 69 20.44 -0.55 3.29
N GLY A 70 19.64 -0.54 4.35
CA GLY A 70 19.99 0.03 5.65
C GLY A 70 19.92 1.56 5.75
N GLU A 71 19.58 2.25 4.65
CA GLU A 71 19.31 3.69 4.67
C GLU A 71 17.81 3.95 4.88
N LYS A 72 17.47 4.75 5.91
CA LYS A 72 16.08 5.16 6.14
C LYS A 72 15.62 6.10 5.01
N VAL A 73 14.42 5.84 4.50
CA VAL A 73 13.76 6.63 3.45
C VAL A 73 12.37 7.06 3.91
N SER A 74 11.82 8.09 3.27
CA SER A 74 10.47 8.58 3.56
C SER A 74 9.55 8.31 2.38
N ALA A 75 8.35 7.81 2.67
CA ALA A 75 7.27 7.70 1.70
C ALA A 75 6.33 8.90 1.77
N GLU A 76 5.76 9.22 0.61
CA GLU A 76 4.80 10.30 0.45
C GLU A 76 3.65 9.83 -0.42
N ALA A 77 2.42 9.99 0.08
CA ALA A 77 1.22 9.89 -0.73
C ALA A 77 1.09 11.18 -1.55
N LEU A 78 1.30 11.06 -2.87
CA LEU A 78 1.33 12.17 -3.81
C LEU A 78 -0.08 12.57 -4.28
N THR A 79 -1.00 11.61 -4.35
CA THR A 79 -2.38 11.86 -4.74
C THR A 79 -3.33 10.81 -4.19
N ILE A 80 -4.61 11.16 -4.19
CA ILE A 80 -5.74 10.35 -3.76
C ILE A 80 -6.81 10.38 -4.86
N ASN A 81 -7.51 9.27 -5.04
CA ASN A 81 -8.68 9.19 -5.91
C ASN A 81 -9.83 8.51 -5.18
N LEU A 82 -11.05 9.03 -5.36
CA LEU A 82 -12.28 8.39 -4.95
C LEU A 82 -13.02 7.88 -6.18
N ASP A 83 -13.33 6.59 -6.19
CA ASP A 83 -14.10 5.90 -7.24
C ASP A 83 -15.23 5.08 -6.59
N PHE A 84 -16.04 4.41 -7.39
CA PHE A 84 -17.13 3.55 -6.95
C PHE A 84 -17.14 2.25 -7.76
N ARG A 85 -17.22 1.10 -7.08
CA ARG A 85 -17.32 -0.23 -7.73
C ARG A 85 -18.73 -0.48 -8.29
N GLY A 86 -19.15 0.36 -9.23
CA GLY A 86 -20.43 0.27 -9.94
C GLY A 86 -21.66 0.70 -9.14
N ALA A 87 -21.54 0.98 -7.84
CA ALA A 87 -22.65 1.40 -6.99
C ALA A 87 -22.20 2.48 -5.99
N ALA A 88 -23.12 3.40 -5.67
CA ALA A 88 -22.89 4.53 -4.75
C ALA A 88 -22.49 4.07 -3.33
N GLU A 89 -22.95 2.89 -2.92
CA GLU A 89 -22.69 2.27 -1.63
C GLU A 89 -21.31 1.61 -1.53
N ASN A 90 -20.58 1.49 -2.66
CA ASN A 90 -19.31 0.77 -2.74
C ASN A 90 -18.16 1.70 -3.17
N PRO A 91 -17.79 2.73 -2.37
CA PRO A 91 -16.69 3.60 -2.68
C PRO A 91 -15.34 2.86 -2.58
N THR A 92 -14.41 3.30 -3.41
CA THR A 92 -13.02 2.85 -3.44
C THR A 92 -12.11 4.05 -3.34
N ILE A 93 -11.22 4.05 -2.35
CA ILE A 93 -10.23 5.11 -2.18
C ILE A 93 -8.88 4.55 -2.58
N SER A 94 -8.20 5.22 -3.51
CA SER A 94 -6.87 4.83 -3.97
C SER A 94 -5.86 5.93 -3.65
N PHE A 95 -4.71 5.56 -3.11
CA PHE A 95 -3.57 6.44 -2.90
C PHE A 95 -2.43 6.03 -3.83
N TYR A 96 -1.78 7.02 -4.43
CA TYR A 96 -0.51 6.82 -5.11
C TYR A 96 0.61 7.31 -4.20
N ILE A 97 1.50 6.40 -3.82
CA ILE A 97 2.57 6.62 -2.86
C ILE A 97 3.91 6.36 -3.52
N GLU A 98 4.90 7.20 -3.25
CA GLU A 98 6.26 6.99 -3.71
C GLU A 98 7.28 7.11 -2.57
N PHE A 99 8.37 6.37 -2.69
CA PHE A 99 9.61 6.64 -1.98
C PHE A 99 10.80 6.25 -2.84
N ARG A 100 11.96 6.85 -2.54
CA ARG A 100 13.21 6.58 -3.26
C ARG A 100 14.25 6.03 -2.31
N GLY A 101 14.87 4.92 -2.68
CA GLY A 101 16.01 4.34 -1.99
C GLY A 101 17.19 4.16 -2.94
N LYS A 102 18.40 4.05 -2.41
CA LYS A 102 19.58 3.74 -3.24
C LYS A 102 19.63 2.24 -3.50
N LEU A 103 19.59 1.82 -4.76
CA LEU A 103 19.61 0.41 -5.14
C LEU A 103 20.91 0.03 -5.85
N PHE A 104 21.26 -1.24 -5.73
CA PHE A 104 22.42 -1.85 -6.35
C PHE A 104 21.98 -2.72 -7.53
N HIS A 105 22.22 -2.24 -8.75
CA HIS A 105 22.04 -3.01 -9.98
C HIS A 105 23.10 -4.11 -10.09
N GLY A 106 22.67 -5.34 -10.40
CA GLY A 106 23.52 -6.54 -10.35
C GLY A 106 23.93 -6.98 -8.94
N GLY A 107 23.44 -6.29 -7.90
CA GLY A 107 23.74 -6.54 -6.49
C GLY A 107 22.53 -7.01 -5.69
N ARG A 108 22.78 -7.40 -4.44
CA ARG A 108 21.74 -7.72 -3.46
C ARG A 108 21.17 -6.43 -2.86
N ASN A 109 19.86 -6.30 -2.89
CA ASN A 109 19.10 -5.22 -2.27
C ASN A 109 18.26 -5.76 -1.12
N VAL A 110 18.03 -4.91 -0.12
CA VAL A 110 17.19 -5.22 1.04
C VAL A 110 16.20 -4.06 1.22
N TYR A 111 14.92 -4.39 1.18
CA TYR A 111 13.83 -3.51 1.61
C TYR A 111 13.36 -4.00 2.98
N GLU A 112 13.13 -3.07 3.90
CA GLU A 112 12.54 -3.34 5.21
C GLU A 112 11.50 -2.26 5.52
N CYS A 113 10.38 -2.66 6.13
CA CYS A 113 9.40 -1.73 6.68
C CYS A 113 9.00 -2.17 8.08
N LEU A 114 9.09 -1.24 9.04
CA LEU A 114 8.55 -1.41 10.38
C LEU A 114 7.31 -0.53 10.52
N TYR A 115 6.23 -1.13 11.00
CA TYR A 115 4.93 -0.52 11.24
C TYR A 115 4.35 -1.02 12.56
N GLU A 116 3.22 -0.44 12.99
CA GLU A 116 2.54 -0.88 14.21
C GLU A 116 2.10 -2.35 14.06
N GLU A 117 2.25 -3.17 15.11
CA GLU A 117 1.69 -4.53 15.11
C GLU A 117 0.18 -4.49 15.32
N GLY A 118 -0.54 -5.54 14.92
CA GLY A 118 -1.99 -5.54 15.07
C GLY A 118 -2.69 -6.75 14.48
N VAL A 119 -4.00 -6.61 14.31
CA VAL A 119 -4.89 -7.65 13.79
C VAL A 119 -5.59 -7.11 12.55
N ALA A 120 -5.58 -7.88 11.47
CA ALA A 120 -6.24 -7.51 10.24
C ALA A 120 -7.75 -7.34 10.45
N GLU A 121 -8.27 -6.13 10.29
CA GLU A 121 -9.69 -5.83 10.45
C GLU A 121 -10.54 -6.32 9.25
N TYR A 122 -9.87 -6.49 8.10
CA TYR A 122 -10.39 -6.94 6.82
C TYR A 122 -9.30 -7.71 6.07
N ASP A 123 -9.70 -8.46 5.05
CA ASP A 123 -8.77 -9.15 4.16
C ASP A 123 -7.94 -8.13 3.37
N TYR A 124 -6.64 -8.41 3.20
CA TYR A 124 -5.80 -7.62 2.31
C TYR A 124 -4.76 -8.45 1.56
N GLU A 125 -4.37 -7.93 0.41
CA GLU A 125 -3.38 -8.53 -0.48
C GLU A 125 -2.34 -7.47 -0.91
N VAL A 126 -1.07 -7.84 -0.80
CA VAL A 126 0.07 -7.00 -1.20
C VAL A 126 0.82 -7.67 -2.33
N TYR A 127 0.95 -6.97 -3.44
CA TYR A 127 1.60 -7.44 -4.65
C TYR A 127 2.87 -6.67 -4.90
N TRP A 128 3.98 -7.36 -5.11
CA TRP A 128 5.25 -6.78 -5.53
C TRP A 128 5.57 -7.25 -6.94
N PHE A 129 5.73 -6.30 -7.86
CA PHE A 129 6.12 -6.55 -9.25
C PHE A 129 7.49 -5.92 -9.53
N LEU A 130 8.55 -6.70 -9.37
CA LEU A 130 9.90 -6.22 -9.67
C LEU A 130 10.17 -6.20 -11.19
N PRO A 131 11.09 -5.36 -11.69
CA PRO A 131 11.48 -5.29 -13.10
C PRO A 131 11.88 -6.66 -13.70
N ARG A 132 11.81 -6.76 -15.03
CA ARG A 132 12.28 -7.97 -15.72
C ARG A 132 13.78 -8.15 -15.48
N GLY A 133 14.20 -9.38 -15.17
CA GLY A 133 15.58 -9.69 -14.80
C GLY A 133 15.86 -9.59 -13.30
N SER A 134 14.91 -9.07 -12.52
CA SER A 134 14.98 -9.10 -11.05
C SER A 134 14.69 -10.49 -10.51
N ARG A 135 15.16 -10.75 -9.28
CA ARG A 135 14.89 -11.97 -8.54
C ARG A 135 14.68 -11.68 -7.06
N ILE A 136 13.60 -12.20 -6.49
CA ILE A 136 13.34 -12.21 -5.05
C ILE A 136 14.10 -13.40 -4.45
N ILE A 137 14.87 -13.12 -3.40
CA ILE A 137 15.79 -14.08 -2.77
C ILE A 137 15.25 -14.57 -1.43
N GLU A 138 14.70 -13.66 -0.62
CA GLU A 138 14.27 -13.93 0.74
C GLU A 138 13.13 -12.98 1.08
N VAL A 139 12.13 -13.49 1.80
CA VAL A 139 10.99 -12.72 2.31
C VAL A 139 10.79 -13.12 3.76
N GLU A 140 10.73 -12.12 4.64
CA GLU A 140 10.43 -12.27 6.06
C GLU A 140 9.24 -11.37 6.36
N THR A 141 8.12 -11.99 6.73
CA THR A 141 6.85 -11.32 7.03
C THR A 141 6.00 -12.24 7.90
N SER A 142 5.08 -11.66 8.67
CA SER A 142 4.04 -12.40 9.41
C SER A 142 2.84 -12.78 8.54
N ALA A 143 2.69 -12.16 7.36
CA ALA A 143 1.65 -12.50 6.41
C ALA A 143 1.97 -13.81 5.68
N ASP A 144 0.94 -14.49 5.18
CA ASP A 144 1.15 -15.57 4.22
C ASP A 144 1.66 -14.99 2.90
N TYR A 145 2.48 -15.74 2.17
CA TYR A 145 2.98 -15.28 0.89
C TYR A 145 3.33 -16.39 -0.09
N GLU A 146 3.42 -16.02 -1.36
CA GLU A 146 3.92 -16.85 -2.45
C GLU A 146 4.81 -16.02 -3.39
N ILE A 147 5.93 -16.61 -3.83
CA ILE A 147 6.77 -16.05 -4.89
C ILE A 147 6.42 -16.75 -6.21
N LEU A 148 5.83 -16.01 -7.14
CA LEU A 148 5.43 -16.51 -8.45
C LEU A 148 6.54 -16.26 -9.47
N GLY A 149 7.21 -17.34 -9.90
CA GLY A 149 8.38 -17.24 -10.76
C GLY A 149 9.58 -16.67 -9.98
N GLU A 150 10.24 -15.64 -10.52
CA GLU A 150 11.41 -15.04 -9.86
C GLU A 150 11.16 -13.63 -9.30
N ARG A 151 10.16 -12.89 -9.80
CA ARG A 151 10.08 -11.43 -9.61
C ARG A 151 8.74 -10.92 -9.07
N PHE A 152 7.81 -11.83 -8.82
CA PHE A 152 6.47 -11.51 -8.35
C PHE A 152 6.29 -12.09 -6.96
N LEU A 153 5.93 -11.26 -6.00
CA LEU A 153 5.59 -11.68 -4.66
C LEU A 153 4.15 -11.26 -4.39
N VAL A 154 3.36 -12.20 -3.89
CA VAL A 154 2.00 -11.95 -3.40
C VAL A 154 2.00 -12.29 -1.93
N MET A 155 1.60 -11.34 -1.10
CA MET A 155 1.39 -11.53 0.34
C MET A 155 -0.09 -11.31 0.64
N TRP A 156 -0.64 -12.00 1.63
CA TRP A 156 -2.01 -11.79 2.06
C TRP A 156 -2.18 -12.04 3.55
N ALA A 157 -3.17 -11.37 4.12
CA ALA A 157 -3.70 -11.71 5.43
C ALA A 157 -5.22 -11.73 5.35
N ARG A 158 -5.81 -12.62 6.13
CA ARG A 158 -7.25 -12.73 6.30
C ARG A 158 -7.66 -11.97 7.55
N ARG A 159 -8.91 -11.51 7.55
CA ARG A 159 -9.47 -10.86 8.73
C ARG A 159 -9.28 -11.74 9.98
N GLY A 160 -8.69 -11.15 11.02
CA GLY A 160 -8.38 -11.82 12.27
C GLY A 160 -6.94 -12.34 12.37
N ASP A 161 -6.17 -12.33 11.28
CA ASP A 161 -4.75 -12.67 11.30
C ASP A 161 -3.95 -11.57 12.02
N HIS A 162 -2.91 -11.99 12.74
CA HIS A 162 -2.00 -11.10 13.44
C HIS A 162 -0.81 -10.73 12.56
N TYR A 163 -0.50 -9.43 12.45
CA TYR A 163 0.71 -8.95 11.79
C TYR A 163 1.69 -8.35 12.80
N ALA A 164 2.98 -8.70 12.64
CA ALA A 164 4.03 -8.40 13.61
C ALA A 164 4.64 -7.00 13.49
N GLY A 165 4.20 -6.18 12.52
CA GLY A 165 4.74 -4.84 12.32
C GLY A 165 6.11 -4.81 11.66
N TYR A 166 6.52 -5.89 10.98
CA TYR A 166 7.80 -5.95 10.27
C TYR A 166 7.66 -6.76 8.98
N GLU A 167 8.24 -6.22 7.92
CA GLU A 167 8.47 -6.94 6.67
C GLU A 167 9.87 -6.67 6.13
N LYS A 168 10.44 -7.67 5.48
CA LYS A 168 11.72 -7.59 4.80
C LYS A 168 11.68 -8.39 3.51
N ILE A 169 12.16 -7.77 2.43
CA ILE A 169 12.26 -8.37 1.12
C ILE A 169 13.68 -8.17 0.60
N VAL A 170 14.34 -9.27 0.28
CA VAL A 170 15.67 -9.28 -0.32
C VAL A 170 15.54 -9.65 -1.79
N PHE A 171 16.14 -8.85 -2.67
CA PHE A 171 16.04 -9.07 -4.11
C PHE A 171 17.29 -8.59 -4.86
N THR A 172 17.47 -9.06 -6.09
CA THR A 172 18.44 -8.51 -7.05
C THR A 172 17.72 -7.78 -8.16
N LEU A 173 18.38 -6.76 -8.70
CA LEU A 173 17.97 -6.04 -9.90
C LEU A 173 18.91 -6.37 -11.06
N PRO A 174 18.43 -6.32 -12.32
CA PRO A 174 19.27 -6.48 -13.49
C PRO A 174 20.35 -5.40 -13.59
#